data_AF-D7DAS1-F1
#
_entry.id   AF-D7DAS1-F1
#
_cell.length_a   1.000
_cell.length_b   1.000
_cell.length_c   1.000
_cell.angle_alpha   90.00
_cell.angle_beta   90.00
_cell.angle_gamma   90.00
#
_symmetry.space_group_name_H-M   'P 1'
#
loop_
_entity.id
_entity.type
_entity.pdbx_description
1 polymer ?
#
loop_
_entity_poly.entity_id
_entity_poly.type
_entity_poly.pdbx_seq_one_letter_code
_entity_poly.pdbx_strand_id
1 'polypeptide(L)'
;MSNSSMPEEIVRAYAVYLIVKRDSEKALSVLSRYYGILTPRIRIGLPKKHSKALGCYDPVKKTICLRSSEEYGNPFVVLHEYYHHLRNSRREYPGNEKYANRYALKSIMYFKELVRTGIRLDKVFDSL
;
A
#
# COMPACT_ATOMS: atom_id res chain seq x y z
N MET A 1 22.90 4.46 20.09
CA MET A 1 21.94 5.25 19.29
C MET A 1 20.79 4.34 18.91
N SER A 2 19.63 4.47 19.55
CA SER A 2 18.46 3.66 19.21
C SER A 2 17.97 4.02 17.81
N ASN A 3 18.05 3.10 16.86
CA ASN A 3 17.36 3.19 15.58
C ASN A 3 15.84 3.26 15.85
N SER A 4 15.30 4.46 16.02
CA SER A 4 13.86 4.69 16.12
C SER A 4 13.28 4.61 14.71
N SER A 5 13.14 3.39 14.18
CA SER A 5 12.34 3.17 12.96
C SER A 5 10.94 3.69 13.22
N MET A 6 10.45 4.57 12.35
CA MET A 6 9.12 5.17 12.43
C MET A 6 8.04 4.08 12.64
N PRO A 7 7.05 4.26 13.54
CA PRO A 7 6.02 3.26 13.79
C PRO A 7 5.29 2.83 12.50
N GLU A 8 5.00 1.53 12.37
CA GLU A 8 4.33 0.98 11.18
C GLU A 8 3.01 1.68 10.88
N GLU A 9 2.26 2.03 11.93
CA GLU A 9 0.98 2.71 11.85
C GLU A 9 1.11 4.06 11.14
N ILE A 10 2.17 4.81 11.46
CA ILE A 10 2.46 6.12 10.87
C ILE A 10 2.85 5.95 9.39
N VAL A 11 3.73 4.98 9.09
CA VAL A 11 4.16 4.69 7.71
C VAL A 11 2.97 4.28 6.83
N ARG A 12 2.11 3.40 7.33
CA ARG A 12 0.92 2.94 6.60
C ARG A 12 -0.11 4.03 6.41
N ALA A 13 -0.31 4.88 7.42
CA ALA A 13 -1.19 6.03 7.30
C ALA A 13 -0.70 7.03 6.24
N TYR A 14 0.61 7.24 6.15
CA TYR A 14 1.19 8.09 5.10
C TYR A 14 1.07 7.48 3.72
N ALA A 15 1.23 6.17 3.58
CA ALA A 15 0.94 5.48 2.33
C ALA A 15 -0.52 5.70 1.91
N VAL A 16 -1.48 5.64 2.84
CA VAL A 16 -2.89 5.99 2.55
C VAL A 16 -3.03 7.43 2.07
N TYR A 17 -2.38 8.39 2.75
CA TYR A 17 -2.39 9.80 2.33
C TYR A 17 -1.89 9.97 0.89
N LEU A 18 -0.74 9.35 0.55
CA LEU A 18 -0.16 9.39 -0.79
C LEU A 18 -1.09 8.77 -1.84
N ILE A 19 -1.71 7.63 -1.55
CA ILE A 19 -2.66 6.99 -2.48
C ILE A 19 -3.89 7.88 -2.72
N VAL A 20 -4.46 8.50 -1.68
CA VAL A 20 -5.57 9.46 -1.83
C VAL A 20 -5.14 10.66 -2.68
N LYS A 21 -3.89 11.11 -2.54
CA LYS A 21 -3.28 12.17 -3.39
C LYS A 21 -2.87 11.67 -4.79
N ARG A 22 -3.16 10.41 -5.10
CA ARG A 22 -2.87 9.75 -6.39
C ARG A 22 -1.37 9.63 -6.66
N ASP A 23 -0.56 9.49 -5.61
CA ASP A 23 0.89 9.20 -5.68
C ASP A 23 1.17 7.77 -5.18
N SER A 24 0.51 6.80 -5.81
CA SER A 24 0.56 5.40 -5.40
C SER A 24 1.94 4.78 -5.61
N GLU A 25 2.72 5.23 -6.59
CA GLU A 25 4.13 4.81 -6.75
C GLU A 25 4.98 5.17 -5.53
N LYS A 26 4.90 6.43 -5.06
CA LYS A 26 5.61 6.85 -3.84
C LYS A 26 5.11 6.09 -2.61
N ALA A 27 3.80 5.86 -2.50
CA ALA A 27 3.22 5.08 -1.40
C ALA A 27 3.81 3.67 -1.32
N LEU A 28 3.90 2.97 -2.46
CA LEU A 28 4.49 1.63 -2.54
C LEU A 28 5.99 1.67 -2.20
N SER A 29 6.72 2.69 -2.65
CA SER A 29 8.13 2.88 -2.33
C SER A 29 8.37 3.06 -0.83
N VAL A 30 7.58 3.90 -0.17
CA VAL A 30 7.65 4.13 1.29
C VAL A 30 7.43 2.83 2.06
N LEU A 31 6.37 2.09 1.73
CA LEU A 31 6.07 0.82 2.38
C LEU A 31 7.18 -0.21 2.13
N SER A 32 7.71 -0.28 0.91
CA SER A 32 8.72 -1.27 0.52
C SER A 32 10.04 -1.02 1.23
N ARG A 33 10.43 0.27 1.35
CA ARG A 33 11.58 0.70 2.16
C ARG A 33 11.40 0.32 3.62
N TYR A 34 10.21 0.54 4.19
CA TYR A 34 9.92 0.19 5.58
C TYR A 34 10.01 -1.32 5.84
N TYR A 35 9.42 -2.14 4.96
CA TYR A 35 9.42 -3.60 5.13
C TYR A 35 10.69 -4.29 4.63
N GLY A 36 11.63 -3.55 4.03
CA GLY A 36 12.88 -4.08 3.49
C GLY A 36 12.68 -4.99 2.27
N ILE A 37 11.69 -4.71 1.42
CA ILE A 37 11.39 -5.48 0.21
C ILE A 37 11.56 -4.64 -1.06
N LEU A 38 11.62 -5.31 -2.22
CA LEU A 38 11.63 -4.62 -3.51
C LEU A 38 10.28 -3.95 -3.79
N THR A 39 10.28 -2.71 -4.26
CA THR A 39 9.04 -2.02 -4.62
C THR A 39 8.36 -2.67 -5.81
N PRO A 40 7.06 -3.05 -5.73
CA PRO A 40 6.33 -3.54 -6.88
C PRO A 40 6.07 -2.40 -7.86
N ARG A 41 6.01 -2.72 -9.15
CA ARG A 41 5.49 -1.77 -10.15
C ARG A 41 3.98 -1.65 -9.99
N ILE A 42 3.40 -0.54 -10.45
CA ILE A 42 1.95 -0.34 -10.49
C ILE A 42 1.55 0.17 -11.88
N ARG A 43 0.43 -0.32 -12.41
CA ARG A 43 -0.07 0.13 -13.72
C ARG A 43 -1.58 -0.01 -13.83
N ILE A 44 -2.17 0.78 -14.73
CA ILE A 44 -3.58 0.64 -15.13
C ILE A 44 -3.69 -0.42 -16.24
N GLY A 45 -4.77 -1.20 -16.21
CA GLY A 45 -5.12 -2.25 -17.16
C GLY A 45 -4.91 -3.65 -16.60
N LEU A 46 -5.99 -4.43 -16.50
CA LEU A 46 -5.96 -5.80 -15.96
C LEU A 46 -5.59 -6.82 -17.04
N PRO A 47 -4.93 -7.94 -16.67
CA PRO A 47 -4.81 -9.10 -17.54
C PRO A 47 -6.19 -9.62 -17.96
N LYS A 48 -6.31 -10.18 -19.17
CA LYS A 48 -7.59 -10.68 -19.72
C LYS A 48 -8.37 -11.62 -18.77
N LYS A 49 -7.66 -12.44 -17.99
CA LYS A 49 -8.26 -13.40 -17.04
C LYS A 49 -8.85 -12.75 -15.77
N HIS A 50 -8.52 -11.50 -15.48
CA HIS A 50 -8.94 -10.78 -14.28
C HIS A 50 -9.82 -9.56 -14.58
N SER A 51 -10.47 -9.50 -15.75
CA SER A 51 -11.20 -8.30 -16.22
C SER A 51 -12.32 -7.80 -15.28
N LYS A 52 -12.81 -8.64 -14.37
CA LYS A 52 -13.85 -8.27 -13.38
C LYS A 52 -13.29 -7.79 -12.03
N ALA A 53 -12.00 -7.96 -11.76
CA ALA A 53 -11.39 -7.54 -10.51
C ALA A 53 -11.19 -6.02 -10.47
N LEU A 54 -10.99 -5.45 -9.28
CA LEU A 54 -10.59 -4.04 -9.11
C LEU A 54 -9.07 -3.88 -9.24
N GLY A 55 -8.32 -4.87 -8.76
CA GLY A 55 -6.88 -4.99 -8.88
C GLY A 55 -6.46 -6.45 -8.95
N CYS A 56 -5.21 -6.68 -9.32
CA CYS A 56 -4.53 -7.96 -9.11
C CYS A 56 -3.02 -7.76 -9.03
N TYR A 57 -2.38 -8.41 -8.07
CA TYR A 57 -0.94 -8.56 -8.02
C TYR A 57 -0.46 -9.72 -8.90
N ASP A 58 0.46 -9.41 -9.83
CA ASP A 58 1.19 -10.40 -10.63
C ASP A 58 2.54 -10.71 -9.94
N PRO A 59 2.70 -11.91 -9.33
CA PRO A 59 3.92 -12.27 -8.62
C PRO A 59 5.12 -12.50 -9.54
N VAL A 60 4.89 -12.89 -10.80
CA VAL A 60 5.98 -13.14 -11.77
C VAL A 60 6.60 -11.81 -12.18
N LYS A 61 5.75 -10.81 -12.47
CA LYS A 61 6.19 -9.47 -12.88
C LYS A 61 6.42 -8.52 -11.72
N LYS A 62 6.11 -8.93 -10.49
CA LYS A 62 6.09 -8.07 -9.29
C LYS A 62 5.34 -6.76 -9.56
N THR A 63 4.15 -6.87 -10.14
CA THR A 63 3.37 -5.73 -10.64
C THR A 63 1.94 -5.76 -10.11
N ILE A 64 1.51 -4.66 -9.51
CA ILE A 64 0.11 -4.39 -9.19
C ILE A 64 -0.57 -3.85 -10.45
N CYS A 65 -1.57 -4.57 -10.93
CA CYS A 65 -2.40 -4.14 -12.05
C CYS A 65 -3.75 -3.66 -11.51
N LEU A 66 -4.21 -2.50 -11.96
CA LEU A 66 -5.46 -1.91 -11.50
C LEU A 66 -6.44 -1.76 -12.66
N ARG A 67 -7.73 -1.85 -12.35
CA ARG A 67 -8.81 -1.75 -13.35
C ARG A 67 -8.78 -0.41 -14.06
N SER A 68 -8.72 0.69 -13.31
CA SER A 68 -8.79 2.03 -13.85
C SER A 68 -8.02 3.04 -13.00
N SER A 69 -8.08 4.30 -13.43
CA SER A 69 -7.60 5.45 -12.66
C SER A 69 -8.33 5.58 -11.31
N GLU A 70 -9.58 5.15 -11.19
CA GLU A 70 -10.30 5.18 -9.91
C GLU A 70 -9.59 4.35 -8.85
N GLU A 71 -9.26 3.08 -9.17
CA GLU A 71 -8.57 2.19 -8.25
C GLU A 71 -7.15 2.63 -7.95
N TYR A 72 -6.51 3.36 -8.87
CA TYR A 72 -5.17 3.93 -8.64
C TYR A 72 -5.15 4.88 -7.44
N GLY A 73 -6.24 5.60 -7.20
CA GLY A 73 -6.39 6.49 -6.04
C GLY A 73 -7.12 5.86 -4.86
N ASN A 74 -7.43 4.56 -4.89
CA ASN A 74 -8.20 3.88 -3.87
C ASN A 74 -7.27 3.15 -2.88
N PRO A 75 -7.11 3.64 -1.64
CA PRO A 75 -6.19 3.03 -0.67
C PRO A 75 -6.54 1.58 -0.34
N PHE A 76 -7.83 1.23 -0.36
CA PHE A 76 -8.23 -0.13 -0.06
C PHE A 76 -7.69 -1.11 -1.10
N VAL A 77 -7.91 -0.81 -2.38
CA VAL A 77 -7.49 -1.67 -3.50
C VAL A 77 -5.96 -1.73 -3.59
N VAL A 78 -5.28 -0.58 -3.57
CA VAL A 78 -3.82 -0.54 -3.70
C VAL A 78 -3.13 -1.29 -2.54
N LEU A 79 -3.57 -1.08 -1.30
CA LEU A 79 -2.97 -1.73 -0.15
C LEU A 79 -3.33 -3.21 -0.04
N HIS A 80 -4.49 -3.62 -0.55
CA HIS A 80 -4.85 -5.03 -0.69
C HIS A 80 -3.85 -5.74 -1.61
N GLU A 81 -3.63 -5.22 -2.82
CA GLU A 81 -2.68 -5.83 -3.75
C GLU A 81 -1.22 -5.74 -3.27
N TYR A 82 -0.87 -4.64 -2.59
CA TYR A 82 0.45 -4.52 -1.96
C TYR A 82 0.67 -5.58 -0.87
N TYR A 83 -0.36 -5.95 -0.11
CA TYR A 83 -0.22 -6.99 0.89
C TYR A 83 0.12 -8.35 0.24
N HIS A 84 -0.52 -8.68 -0.89
CA HIS A 84 -0.16 -9.88 -1.65
C HIS A 84 1.30 -9.86 -2.09
N HIS A 85 1.80 -8.70 -2.53
CA HIS A 85 3.21 -8.50 -2.85
C HIS A 85 4.13 -8.69 -1.64
N LEU A 86 3.81 -8.08 -0.50
CA LEU A 86 4.59 -8.19 0.74
C LEU A 86 4.74 -9.65 1.18
N ARG A 87 3.64 -10.40 1.19
CA ARG A 87 3.63 -11.81 1.59
C ARG A 87 4.39 -12.70 0.63
N ASN A 88 4.19 -12.50 -0.67
CA ASN A 88 4.94 -13.20 -1.71
C ASN A 88 6.46 -12.95 -1.59
N SER A 89 6.86 -11.70 -1.32
CA SER A 89 8.27 -11.31 -1.19
C SER A 89 8.96 -11.93 0.02
N ARG A 90 8.23 -12.15 1.11
CA ARG A 90 8.75 -12.81 2.32
C ARG A 90 8.76 -14.33 2.24
N ARG A 91 8.29 -14.92 1.14
CA ARG A 91 8.08 -16.39 0.99
C ARG A 91 7.22 -16.99 2.10
N GLU A 92 6.44 -16.15 2.76
CA GLU A 92 5.46 -16.58 3.74
C GLU A 92 4.22 -17.09 2.98
N TYR A 93 3.41 -17.96 3.60
CA TYR A 93 2.18 -18.50 2.99
C TYR A 93 1.42 -17.43 2.19
N PRO A 94 0.92 -17.77 0.98
CA PRO A 94 0.30 -16.81 0.08
C PRO A 94 -0.72 -15.96 0.83
N GLY A 95 -0.69 -14.65 0.57
CA GLY A 95 -1.58 -13.70 1.23
C GLY A 95 -3.03 -14.19 1.10
N ASN A 96 -3.66 -14.50 2.23
CA ASN A 96 -5.08 -14.83 2.23
C ASN A 96 -5.87 -13.51 2.18
N GLU A 97 -6.88 -13.47 1.31
CA GLU A 97 -7.81 -12.35 1.08
C GLU A 97 -8.27 -11.65 2.37
N LYS A 98 -8.56 -12.42 3.42
CA LYS A 98 -8.97 -11.89 4.73
C LYS A 98 -7.88 -11.00 5.36
N TYR A 99 -6.62 -11.39 5.23
CA TYR A 99 -5.50 -10.60 5.74
C TYR A 99 -5.18 -9.40 4.84
N ALA A 100 -5.31 -9.53 3.52
CA ALA A 100 -5.18 -8.40 2.59
C ALA A 100 -6.22 -7.31 2.91
N ASN A 101 -7.48 -7.71 3.09
CA ASN A 101 -8.57 -6.82 3.52
C ASN A 101 -8.27 -6.19 4.88
N ARG A 102 -7.83 -6.98 5.87
CA ARG A 102 -7.47 -6.47 7.19
C ARG A 102 -6.32 -5.47 7.13
N TYR A 103 -5.30 -5.75 6.34
CA TYR A 103 -4.15 -4.87 6.16
C TYR A 103 -4.60 -3.52 5.59
N ALA A 104 -5.37 -3.54 4.50
CA ALA A 104 -5.90 -2.32 3.89
C ALA A 104 -6.79 -1.51 4.86
N LEU A 105 -7.75 -2.17 5.52
CA LEU A 105 -8.66 -1.49 6.46
C LEU A 105 -7.95 -0.90 7.67
N LYS A 106 -6.99 -1.62 8.26
CA LYS A 106 -6.20 -1.09 9.38
C LYS A 106 -5.37 0.11 8.98
N SER A 107 -4.76 0.10 7.79
CA SER A 107 -3.99 1.25 7.28
C SER A 107 -4.88 2.49 7.14
N ILE A 108 -6.09 2.32 6.60
CA ILE A 108 -7.08 3.39 6.47
C ILE A 108 -7.54 3.89 7.84
N MET A 109 -7.71 2.99 8.82
CA MET A 109 -8.02 3.35 10.20
C MET A 109 -6.90 4.19 10.82
N TYR A 110 -5.63 3.79 10.69
CA TYR A 110 -4.49 4.57 11.19
C TYR A 110 -4.46 5.98 10.59
N PHE A 111 -4.72 6.11 9.29
CA PHE A 111 -4.85 7.42 8.64
C PHE A 111 -5.99 8.25 9.23
N LYS A 112 -7.17 7.66 9.40
CA LYS A 112 -8.33 8.35 10.00
C LYS A 112 -8.02 8.83 11.42
N GLU A 113 -7.40 8.01 12.25
CA GLU A 113 -7.03 8.40 13.61
C GLU A 113 -6.00 9.54 13.64
N LEU A 114 -4.96 9.49 12.80
CA LEU A 114 -3.97 10.57 12.72
C LEU A 114 -4.61 11.89 12.25
N VAL A 115 -5.48 11.86 11.26
CA VAL A 115 -6.22 13.06 10.82
C VAL A 115 -7.10 13.62 11.94
N ARG A 116 -7.78 12.75 12.71
CA ARG A 116 -8.62 13.17 13.86
C ARG A 116 -7.79 13.83 14.97
N THR A 117 -6.55 13.42 15.17
CA THR A 117 -5.65 14.00 16.18
C THR A 117 -5.07 15.37 15.77
N GLY A 118 -5.41 15.88 14.59
CA GLY A 118 -4.94 17.19 14.09
C GLY A 118 -3.49 17.17 13.59
N ILE A 119 -2.86 16.00 13.50
CA ILE A 119 -1.49 15.86 13.00
C ILE A 119 -1.45 16.11 11.49
N ARG A 120 -0.58 17.03 11.08
CA ARG A 120 -0.32 17.36 9.68
C ARG A 120 0.67 16.35 9.09
N LEU A 121 0.14 15.33 8.42
CA LEU A 121 0.95 14.26 7.83
C LEU A 121 1.99 14.80 6.84
N ASP A 122 1.65 15.79 6.01
CA ASP A 122 2.63 16.46 5.13
C ASP A 122 3.87 16.94 5.91
N LYS A 123 3.68 17.59 7.06
CA LYS A 123 4.78 18.08 7.91
C LYS A 123 5.57 16.96 8.61
N VAL A 124 4.89 15.88 8.98
CA VAL A 124 5.54 14.71 9.61
C VAL A 124 6.54 14.07 8.64
N PHE A 125 6.26 14.11 7.33
CA PHE A 125 7.08 13.44 6.32
C PHE A 125 7.94 14.39 5.48
N ASP A 126 7.69 15.69 5.49
CA ASP A 126 8.60 16.71 4.89
C ASP A 126 9.86 16.96 5.73
N SER A 127 9.91 16.45 6.96
CA SER A 127 11.07 16.51 7.85
C SER A 127 12.00 15.28 7.77
N LEU A 128 11.81 14.44 6.74
CA LEU A 128 12.57 13.21 6.45
C LEU A 128 13.58 13.35 5.33
#